data_AF-A0A8T6RW18-F1
#
_entry.id   AF-A0A8T6RW18-F1
#
_cell.length_a   1.000
_cell.length_b   1.000
_cell.length_c   1.000
_cell.angle_alpha   90.00
_cell.angle_beta   90.00
_cell.angle_gamma   90.00
#
_symmetry.space_group_name_H-M   'P 1'
#
loop_
_entity.id
_entity.type
_entity.pdbx_description
1 polymer ?
#
loop_
_entity_poly.entity_id
_entity_poly.type
_entity_poly.pdbx_seq_one_letter_code
_entity_poly.pdbx_strand_id
1 'polypeptide(L)'
;MTDAPVGRLEGDSILVEDDRAASTLYNKGSHGTPESGGGLRLTFMEAAYLVDADRLRVEDGIGGDITLEDLVSSGGRADPAFEVMYLVYRDMRERGYLVKPSTTQGVDFDVFPRGGNHKDPERQWLLAVSERASFETAPFLDMLHRAQRFGRRVLIGVVDEEGDVTHYGAQLREMGGTLPGEGEGTLEGWAFEDRVLAFDLEAAGD
;
A
#
# COMPACT_ATOMS: atom_id res chain seq x y z
N MET A 1 27.48 19.23 8.57
CA MET A 1 26.15 18.63 8.78
C MET A 1 25.18 19.78 8.79
N THR A 2 24.38 19.92 7.72
CA THR A 2 23.32 20.93 7.71
C THR A 2 22.25 20.45 8.68
N ASP A 3 21.83 21.31 9.60
CA ASP A 3 20.74 21.02 10.53
C ASP A 3 19.48 20.64 9.74
N ALA A 4 18.76 19.60 10.19
CA ALA A 4 17.54 19.17 9.50
C ALA A 4 16.51 20.30 9.57
N PRO A 5 15.68 20.50 8.52
CA PRO A 5 14.64 21.50 8.56
C PRO A 5 13.67 21.21 9.72
N VAL A 6 13.09 22.28 10.28
CA VAL A 6 12.13 22.18 11.39
C VAL A 6 10.71 22.32 10.84
N GLY A 7 9.83 21.40 11.23
CA GLY A 7 8.39 21.50 11.06
C GLY A 7 7.69 21.69 12.41
N ARG A 8 6.60 22.45 12.44
CA ARG A 8 5.79 22.65 13.66
C ARG A 8 4.51 21.85 13.61
N LEU A 9 4.11 21.27 14.73
CA LEU A 9 2.80 20.64 14.87
C LEU A 9 1.68 21.68 14.81
N GLU A 10 0.76 21.50 13.87
CA GLU A 10 -0.47 22.26 13.70
C GLU A 10 -1.66 21.31 13.58
N GLY A 11 -2.40 21.14 14.69
CA GLY A 11 -3.55 20.24 14.74
C GLY A 11 -3.13 18.79 14.47
N ASP A 12 -3.53 18.25 13.30
CA ASP A 12 -3.26 16.90 12.81
C ASP A 12 -2.21 16.87 11.68
N SER A 13 -1.46 17.96 11.50
CA SER A 13 -0.47 18.13 10.43
C SER A 13 0.80 18.79 10.92
N ILE A 14 1.87 18.70 10.12
CA ILE A 14 3.14 19.39 10.40
C ILE A 14 3.37 20.47 9.34
N LEU A 15 3.61 21.70 9.75
CA LEU A 15 3.91 22.82 8.86
C LEU A 15 5.41 23.11 8.83
N VAL A 16 6.01 23.06 7.64
CA VAL A 16 7.37 23.54 7.38
C VAL A 16 7.28 24.92 6.76
N GLU A 17 7.57 25.96 7.54
CA GLU A 17 7.43 27.37 7.11
C GLU A 17 8.59 27.85 6.23
N ASP A 18 9.80 27.27 6.38
CA ASP A 18 10.95 27.68 5.58
C ASP A 18 10.78 27.26 4.12
N ASP A 19 10.58 28.24 3.22
CA ASP A 19 10.32 28.01 1.80
C ASP A 19 11.41 27.20 1.10
N ARG A 20 12.68 27.32 1.52
CA ARG A 20 13.80 26.58 0.91
C ARG A 20 13.74 25.11 1.30
N ALA A 21 13.49 24.81 2.57
CA ALA A 21 13.28 23.47 3.09
C ALA A 21 12.03 22.83 2.47
N ALA A 22 10.90 23.55 2.50
CA ALA A 22 9.65 23.17 1.86
C ALA A 22 9.86 22.79 0.39
N SER A 23 10.51 23.66 -0.38
CA SER A 23 10.84 23.41 -1.78
C SER A 23 11.73 22.19 -1.96
N THR A 24 12.70 21.98 -1.06
CA THR A 24 13.60 20.83 -1.13
C THR A 24 12.87 19.52 -0.86
N LEU A 25 12.05 19.47 0.19
CA LEU A 25 11.25 18.30 0.56
C LEU A 25 10.25 17.94 -0.55
N TYR A 26 9.57 18.94 -1.11
CA TYR A 26 8.61 18.75 -2.19
C TYR A 26 9.29 18.33 -3.50
N ASN A 27 10.33 19.04 -3.96
CA ASN A 27 10.94 18.77 -5.27
C ASN A 27 11.77 17.48 -5.29
N LYS A 28 12.45 17.12 -4.19
CA LYS A 28 13.30 15.91 -4.16
C LYS A 28 12.54 14.65 -3.79
N GLY A 29 11.45 14.75 -3.03
CA GLY A 29 10.73 13.59 -2.53
C GLY A 29 9.23 13.59 -2.80
N SER A 30 8.65 14.68 -3.32
CA SER A 30 7.20 14.84 -3.43
C SER A 30 6.46 14.65 -2.09
N HIS A 31 7.10 15.09 -1.00
CA HIS A 31 6.49 15.10 0.33
C HIS A 31 5.54 16.28 0.48
N GLY A 32 4.43 16.08 1.18
CA GLY A 32 3.52 17.14 1.59
C GLY A 32 2.69 17.75 0.47
N THR A 33 1.99 18.82 0.86
CA THR A 33 1.18 19.68 0.00
C THR A 33 1.64 21.13 0.20
N PRO A 34 2.04 21.86 -0.86
CA PRO A 34 2.41 23.27 -0.75
C PRO A 34 1.22 24.12 -0.28
N GLU A 35 1.48 25.06 0.63
CA GLU A 35 0.47 26.01 1.12
C GLU A 35 0.46 27.28 0.24
N SER A 36 -0.71 27.91 0.11
CA SER A 36 -0.87 29.11 -0.73
C SER A 36 -0.07 30.33 -0.25
N GLY A 37 0.28 30.38 1.03
CA GLY A 37 1.05 31.45 1.67
C GLY A 37 2.56 31.21 1.74
N GLY A 38 3.07 30.12 1.16
CA GLY A 38 4.44 29.64 1.38
C GLY A 38 4.49 28.52 2.42
N GLY A 39 5.58 27.76 2.41
CA GLY A 39 5.75 26.56 3.23
C GLY A 39 5.11 25.27 2.66
N LEU A 40 5.19 24.21 3.45
CA LEU A 40 4.77 22.86 3.09
C LEU A 40 4.05 22.19 4.26
N ARG A 41 2.83 21.72 4.02
CA ARG A 41 2.08 20.92 4.99
C ARG A 41 2.33 19.43 4.77
N LEU A 42 2.70 18.73 5.84
CA LEU A 42 2.94 17.30 5.87
C LEU A 42 1.87 16.61 6.71
N THR A 43 1.45 15.42 6.28
CA THR A 43 0.68 14.52 7.15
C THR A 43 1.58 13.92 8.25
N PHE A 44 1.00 13.37 9.32
CA PHE A 44 1.79 12.62 10.31
C PHE A 44 2.58 11.47 9.70
N MET A 45 2.04 10.78 8.69
CA MET A 45 2.74 9.70 8.01
C MET A 45 3.97 10.19 7.24
N GLU A 46 3.84 11.30 6.52
CA GLU A 46 4.95 11.92 5.81
C GLU A 46 6.01 12.50 6.77
N ALA A 47 5.57 13.12 7.86
CA ALA A 47 6.46 13.65 8.90
C ALA A 47 7.21 12.52 9.62
N ALA A 48 6.52 11.45 10.03
CA ALA A 48 7.12 10.29 10.68
C ALA A 48 8.23 9.69 9.80
N TYR A 49 7.98 9.52 8.51
CA TYR A 49 9.00 9.02 7.58
C TYR A 49 10.20 9.98 7.45
N LEU A 50 9.96 11.29 7.42
CA LEU A 50 11.04 12.27 7.32
C LEU A 50 11.87 12.38 8.60
N VAL A 51 11.24 12.22 9.77
CA VAL A 51 11.92 12.15 11.06
C VAL A 51 12.76 10.87 11.15
N ASP A 52 12.18 9.72 10.81
CA ASP A 52 12.89 8.41 10.79
C ASP A 52 14.11 8.43 9.85
N ALA A 53 14.02 9.19 8.75
CA ALA A 53 15.11 9.36 7.80
C ALA A 53 16.11 10.49 8.14
N ASP A 54 16.04 11.10 9.33
CA ASP A 54 16.86 12.25 9.76
C ASP A 54 16.79 13.47 8.81
N ARG A 55 15.63 13.65 8.15
CA ARG A 55 15.40 14.69 7.12
C ARG A 55 14.46 15.80 7.58
N LEU A 56 13.92 15.71 8.79
CA LEU A 56 13.05 16.69 9.41
C LEU A 56 13.18 16.57 10.94
N ARG A 57 13.24 17.71 11.63
CA ARG A 57 12.93 17.81 13.07
C ARG A 57 11.51 18.33 13.22
N VAL A 58 10.77 17.82 14.19
CA VAL A 58 9.41 18.30 14.48
C VAL A 58 9.35 18.87 15.88
N GLU A 59 8.72 20.02 16.02
CA GLU A 59 8.56 20.74 17.29
C GLU A 59 7.07 20.98 17.59
N ASP A 60 6.72 20.98 18.88
CA ASP A 60 5.39 21.38 19.35
C ASP A 60 5.23 22.91 19.39
N GLY A 61 4.07 23.39 19.82
CA GLY A 61 3.76 24.83 19.90
C GLY A 61 4.59 25.62 20.92
N ILE A 62 5.35 24.96 21.80
CA ILE A 62 6.22 25.58 22.80
C ILE A 62 7.72 25.27 22.57
N GLY A 63 8.06 24.60 21.47
CA GLY A 63 9.44 24.27 21.08
C GLY A 63 9.98 22.96 21.66
N GLY A 64 9.11 22.08 22.17
CA GLY A 64 9.47 20.72 22.56
C GLY A 64 9.63 19.82 21.34
N ASP A 65 10.66 18.97 21.34
CA ASP A 65 10.91 18.01 20.26
C ASP A 65 9.80 16.93 20.24
N ILE A 66 9.24 16.68 19.05
CA ILE A 66 8.29 15.60 18.78
C ILE A 66 9.05 14.48 18.08
N THR A 67 9.05 13.29 18.70
CA THR A 67 9.77 12.12 18.21
C THR A 67 8.97 11.32 17.18
N LEU A 68 9.63 10.33 16.55
CA LEU A 68 8.95 9.34 15.73
C LEU A 68 7.87 8.59 16.53
N GLU A 69 8.16 8.22 17.78
CA GLU A 69 7.21 7.54 18.66
C GLU A 69 5.97 8.39 18.89
N ASP A 70 6.14 9.69 19.11
CA ASP A 70 5.02 10.63 19.31
C ASP A 70 4.13 10.73 18.07
N LEU A 71 4.73 10.81 16.87
CA LEU A 71 4.01 10.87 15.61
C LEU A 71 3.24 9.58 15.33
N VAL A 72 3.86 8.42 15.52
CA VAL A 72 3.23 7.10 15.32
C VAL A 72 2.12 6.86 16.34
N SER A 73 2.37 7.18 17.61
CA SER A 73 1.36 7.14 18.69
C SER A 73 0.16 8.05 18.38
N SER A 74 0.43 9.28 17.93
CA SER A 74 -0.63 10.24 17.61
C SER A 74 -1.45 9.81 16.40
N GLY A 75 -0.78 9.28 15.36
CA GLY A 75 -1.44 8.67 14.21
C GLY A 75 -2.28 7.46 14.58
N GLY A 76 -1.75 6.55 15.40
CA GLY A 76 -2.44 5.35 15.89
C GLY A 76 -3.68 5.63 16.74
N ARG A 77 -3.71 6.76 17.45
CA ARG A 77 -4.92 7.21 18.16
C ARG A 77 -6.02 7.67 17.21
N ALA A 78 -5.66 8.22 16.05
CA ALA A 78 -6.62 8.67 15.05
C ALA A 78 -7.09 7.53 14.15
N ASP A 79 -6.18 6.62 13.80
CA ASP A 79 -6.45 5.45 12.96
C ASP A 79 -5.72 4.22 13.51
N PRO A 80 -6.44 3.18 14.00
CA PRO A 80 -5.83 1.94 14.47
C PRO A 80 -4.96 1.22 13.42
N ALA A 81 -5.16 1.48 12.13
CA ALA A 81 -4.35 0.91 11.04
C ALA A 81 -3.06 1.69 10.77
N PHE A 82 -2.85 2.84 11.43
CA PHE A 82 -1.76 3.77 11.13
C PHE A 82 -0.38 3.12 11.20
N GLU A 83 -0.12 2.27 12.20
CA GLU A 83 1.16 1.57 12.35
C GLU A 83 1.45 0.68 11.13
N VAL A 84 0.51 -0.19 10.77
CA VAL A 84 0.61 -1.11 9.62
C VAL A 84 0.79 -0.31 8.33
N MET A 85 -0.01 0.75 8.15
CA MET A 85 0.09 1.68 7.03
C MET A 85 1.46 2.38 6.99
N TYR A 86 2.00 2.80 8.13
CA TYR A 86 3.29 3.47 8.22
C TYR A 86 4.45 2.54 7.83
N LEU A 87 4.44 1.29 8.29
CA LEU A 87 5.47 0.31 7.94
C LEU A 87 5.49 0.03 6.43
N VAL A 88 4.31 -0.15 5.82
CA VAL A 88 4.16 -0.32 4.36
C VAL A 88 4.56 0.95 3.61
N TYR A 89 4.15 2.12 4.10
CA TYR A 89 4.54 3.42 3.53
C TYR A 89 6.06 3.59 3.55
N ARG A 90 6.71 3.34 4.68
CA ARG A 90 8.17 3.44 4.84
C ARG A 90 8.90 2.54 3.87
N ASP A 91 8.58 1.24 3.82
CA ASP A 91 9.25 0.28 2.93
C ASP A 91 9.13 0.71 1.45
N MET A 92 7.93 1.13 1.02
CA MET A 92 7.72 1.62 -0.35
C MET A 92 8.53 2.88 -0.66
N ARG A 93 8.60 3.83 0.29
CA ARG A 93 9.35 5.09 0.13
C ARG A 93 10.85 4.86 0.10
N GLU A 94 11.37 3.98 0.95
CA GLU A 94 12.79 3.57 0.96
C GLU A 94 13.18 2.89 -0.36
N ARG A 95 12.26 2.11 -0.94
CA ARG A 95 12.40 1.51 -2.27
C ARG A 95 12.27 2.53 -3.41
N GLY A 96 12.07 3.82 -3.12
CA GLY A 96 12.03 4.90 -4.11
C GLY A 96 10.70 5.09 -4.83
N TYR A 97 9.62 4.46 -4.34
CA TYR A 97 8.28 4.71 -4.86
C TYR A 97 7.72 6.04 -4.33
N LEU A 98 6.86 6.68 -5.12
CA LEU A 98 6.00 7.75 -4.61
C LEU A 98 4.72 7.10 -4.09
N VAL A 99 4.38 7.41 -2.84
CA VAL A 99 3.21 6.86 -2.16
C VAL A 99 2.37 8.02 -1.66
N LYS A 100 1.08 8.03 -1.99
CA LYS A 100 0.12 9.02 -1.52
C LYS A 100 -1.13 8.33 -0.98
N PRO A 101 -1.78 8.87 0.07
CA PRO A 101 -3.06 8.35 0.52
C PRO A 101 -4.06 8.29 -0.64
N SER A 102 -4.76 7.17 -0.79
CA SER A 102 -5.78 7.07 -1.83
C SER A 102 -7.10 7.67 -1.37
N THR A 103 -7.84 8.23 -2.32
CA THR A 103 -9.25 8.60 -2.14
C THR A 103 -10.20 7.46 -2.55
N THR A 104 -9.64 6.35 -3.03
CA THR A 104 -10.42 5.18 -3.47
C THR A 104 -10.83 4.35 -2.26
N GLN A 105 -12.13 4.11 -2.10
CA GLN A 105 -12.63 3.27 -1.01
C GLN A 105 -12.03 1.85 -1.05
N GLY A 106 -11.50 1.42 0.11
CA GLY A 106 -10.85 0.12 0.28
C GLY A 106 -9.44 0.05 -0.33
N VAL A 107 -8.80 1.21 -0.53
CA VAL A 107 -7.40 1.33 -0.95
C VAL A 107 -6.72 2.32 -0.03
N ASP A 108 -5.58 1.94 0.53
CA ASP A 108 -4.86 2.77 1.49
C ASP A 108 -3.99 3.79 0.76
N PHE A 109 -3.29 3.36 -0.29
CA PHE A 109 -2.37 4.21 -1.04
C PHE A 109 -2.48 4.08 -2.56
N ASP A 110 -2.29 5.20 -3.24
CA ASP A 110 -1.87 5.27 -4.64
C ASP A 110 -0.33 5.25 -4.69
N VAL A 111 0.22 4.27 -5.39
CA VAL A 111 1.66 4.07 -5.56
C VAL A 111 2.05 4.35 -7.00
N PHE A 112 3.03 5.23 -7.19
CA PHE A 112 3.53 5.60 -8.50
C PHE A 112 4.92 4.99 -8.74
N PRO A 113 5.25 4.63 -9.99
CA PRO A 113 6.55 4.05 -10.33
C PRO A 113 7.73 4.91 -9.85
N ARG A 114 8.87 4.24 -9.66
CA ARG A 114 10.14 4.91 -9.30
C ARG A 114 10.50 5.97 -10.33
N GLY A 115 10.80 7.18 -9.87
CA GLY A 115 11.09 8.33 -10.74
C GLY A 115 9.87 8.90 -11.48
N GLY A 116 8.68 8.30 -11.29
CA GLY A 116 7.42 8.83 -11.77
C GLY A 116 6.92 10.01 -10.92
N ASN A 117 5.71 10.49 -11.23
CA ASN A 117 5.06 11.58 -10.49
C ASN A 117 3.58 11.27 -10.26
N HIS A 118 2.87 12.14 -9.53
CA HIS A 118 1.46 11.95 -9.17
C HIS A 118 0.47 11.88 -10.37
N LYS A 119 0.93 12.14 -11.59
CA LYS A 119 0.14 12.03 -12.83
C LYS A 119 0.46 10.77 -13.63
N ASP A 120 1.35 9.92 -13.12
CA ASP A 120 1.77 8.71 -13.83
C ASP A 120 0.57 7.77 -14.07
N PRO A 121 0.31 7.37 -15.33
CA PRO A 121 -0.82 6.51 -15.65
C PRO A 121 -0.65 5.08 -15.13
N GLU A 122 0.57 4.62 -14.86
CA GLU A 122 0.87 3.28 -14.35
C GLU A 122 0.70 3.15 -12.83
N ARG A 123 0.09 4.15 -12.19
CA ARG A 123 -0.20 4.12 -10.75
C ARG A 123 -0.94 2.84 -10.35
N GLN A 124 -0.54 2.30 -9.20
CA GLN A 124 -1.04 1.07 -8.61
C GLN A 124 -1.80 1.40 -7.32
N TRP A 125 -2.72 0.52 -6.95
CA TRP A 125 -3.37 0.55 -5.64
C TRP A 125 -2.60 -0.33 -4.68
N LEU A 126 -2.44 0.11 -3.44
CA LEU A 126 -1.77 -0.64 -2.38
C LEU A 126 -2.68 -0.71 -1.16
N LEU A 127 -2.86 -1.92 -0.66
CA LEU A 127 -3.47 -2.19 0.64
C LEU A 127 -2.38 -2.53 1.66
N ALA A 128 -2.49 -2.02 2.88
CA ALA A 128 -1.66 -2.35 4.01
C ALA A 128 -2.46 -3.25 4.97
N VAL A 129 -1.96 -4.46 5.23
CA VAL A 129 -2.70 -5.49 5.97
C VAL A 129 -1.78 -6.10 7.03
N SER A 130 -2.25 -6.23 8.26
CA SER A 130 -1.55 -7.03 9.26
C SER A 130 -1.74 -8.52 8.98
N GLU A 131 -0.73 -9.35 9.20
CA GLU A 131 -0.83 -10.82 9.10
C GLU A 131 -1.94 -11.38 10.00
N ARG A 132 -2.25 -10.72 11.12
CA ARG A 132 -3.31 -11.11 12.05
C ARG A 132 -4.70 -10.62 11.65
N ALA A 133 -4.82 -9.76 10.64
CA ALA A 133 -6.10 -9.18 10.26
C ALA A 133 -7.03 -10.23 9.67
N SER A 134 -8.31 -10.16 10.06
CA SER A 134 -9.36 -10.93 9.38
C SER A 134 -9.53 -10.42 7.96
N PHE A 135 -9.33 -11.30 6.97
CA PHE A 135 -9.43 -10.95 5.56
C PHE A 135 -10.82 -11.27 5.01
N GLU A 136 -11.58 -10.25 4.63
CA GLU A 136 -12.88 -10.42 4.00
C GLU A 136 -12.75 -10.54 2.48
N THR A 137 -13.07 -11.71 1.94
CA THR A 137 -12.94 -12.00 0.50
C THR A 137 -13.86 -11.14 -0.36
N ALA A 138 -15.10 -10.88 0.06
CA ALA A 138 -16.07 -10.18 -0.77
C ALA A 138 -15.69 -8.70 -1.02
N PRO A 139 -15.39 -7.86 0.00
CA PRO A 139 -14.89 -6.50 -0.21
C PRO A 139 -13.61 -6.46 -1.06
N PHE A 140 -12.72 -7.44 -0.85
CA PHE A 140 -11.49 -7.57 -1.62
C PHE A 140 -11.76 -7.88 -3.10
N LEU A 141 -12.64 -8.84 -3.41
CA LEU A 141 -13.03 -9.14 -4.79
C LEU A 141 -13.71 -7.93 -5.47
N ASP A 142 -14.56 -7.19 -4.75
CA ASP A 142 -15.16 -5.97 -5.27
C ASP A 142 -14.11 -4.90 -5.60
N MET A 143 -13.10 -4.75 -4.75
CA MET A 143 -11.96 -3.87 -5.00
C MET A 143 -11.14 -4.34 -6.20
N LEU A 144 -10.89 -5.64 -6.38
CA LEU A 144 -10.21 -6.17 -7.56
C LEU A 144 -11.01 -5.95 -8.85
N HIS A 145 -12.33 -6.12 -8.85
CA HIS A 145 -13.18 -5.80 -9.99
C HIS A 145 -13.10 -4.31 -10.35
N ARG A 146 -13.10 -3.42 -9.34
CA ARG A 146 -12.88 -1.97 -9.58
C ARG A 146 -11.50 -1.74 -10.18
N ALA A 147 -10.45 -2.34 -9.63
CA ALA A 147 -9.09 -2.17 -10.11
C ALA A 147 -8.97 -2.59 -11.59
N GLN A 148 -9.54 -3.74 -11.97
CA GLN A 148 -9.56 -4.21 -13.35
C GLN A 148 -10.27 -3.22 -14.29
N ARG A 149 -11.43 -2.67 -13.89
CA ARG A 149 -12.17 -1.67 -14.68
C ARG A 149 -11.37 -0.38 -14.89
N PHE A 150 -10.56 0.01 -13.91
CA PHE A 150 -9.72 1.20 -14.00
C PHE A 150 -8.31 0.92 -14.55
N GLY A 151 -8.01 -0.31 -14.97
CA GLY A 151 -6.68 -0.70 -15.43
C GLY A 151 -5.59 -0.57 -14.37
N ARG A 152 -5.95 -0.74 -13.09
CA ARG A 152 -5.04 -0.63 -11.95
C ARG A 152 -4.52 -2.00 -11.55
N ARG A 153 -3.22 -2.09 -11.32
CA ARG A 153 -2.62 -3.22 -10.59
C ARG A 153 -2.84 -3.02 -9.11
N VAL A 154 -3.09 -4.11 -8.38
CA VAL A 154 -3.26 -4.11 -6.93
C VAL A 154 -2.05 -4.76 -6.29
N LEU A 155 -1.50 -4.08 -5.29
CA LEU A 155 -0.46 -4.55 -4.40
C LEU A 155 -1.04 -4.71 -2.99
N ILE A 156 -0.52 -5.67 -2.25
CA ILE A 156 -0.85 -5.90 -0.84
C ILE A 156 0.46 -5.95 -0.09
N GLY A 157 0.68 -5.01 0.82
CA GLY A 157 1.76 -5.05 1.80
C GLY A 157 1.26 -5.73 3.06
N VAL A 158 1.73 -6.94 3.32
CA VAL A 158 1.41 -7.70 4.54
C VAL A 158 2.51 -7.45 5.56
N VAL A 159 2.14 -6.98 6.74
CA VAL A 159 3.03 -6.70 7.86
C VAL A 159 2.90 -7.80 8.91
N ASP A 160 4.01 -8.45 9.26
CA ASP A 160 4.04 -9.47 10.30
C ASP A 160 4.23 -8.89 11.71
N GLU A 161 4.36 -9.76 12.71
CA GLU A 161 4.52 -9.38 14.11
C GLU A 161 5.89 -8.76 14.45
N GLU A 162 6.89 -8.98 13.59
CA GLU A 162 8.23 -8.44 13.73
C GLU A 162 8.39 -7.09 13.00
N GLY A 163 7.36 -6.71 12.23
CA GLY A 163 7.30 -5.46 11.46
C GLY A 163 7.87 -5.60 10.05
N ASP A 164 8.16 -6.82 9.58
CA ASP A 164 8.63 -7.07 8.24
C ASP A 164 7.47 -6.99 7.23
N VAL A 165 7.75 -6.44 6.06
CA VAL A 165 6.74 -6.19 5.02
C VAL A 165 6.94 -7.09 3.80
N THR A 166 5.96 -7.96 3.54
CA THR A 166 5.91 -8.79 2.33
C THR A 166 4.90 -8.26 1.33
N HIS A 167 5.31 -8.11 0.07
CA HIS A 167 4.47 -7.55 -0.99
C HIS A 167 3.93 -8.63 -1.94
N TYR A 168 2.61 -8.65 -2.12
CA TYR A 168 1.92 -9.50 -3.08
C TYR A 168 1.24 -8.69 -4.18
N GLY A 169 1.25 -9.21 -5.40
CA GLY A 169 0.44 -8.69 -6.49
C GLY A 169 -0.88 -9.44 -6.58
N ALA A 170 -1.99 -8.72 -6.71
CA ALA A 170 -3.31 -9.32 -6.88
C ALA A 170 -3.95 -8.85 -8.20
N GLN A 171 -4.53 -9.79 -8.94
CA GLN A 171 -5.25 -9.53 -10.17
C GLN A 171 -6.33 -10.57 -10.39
N LEU A 172 -7.44 -10.16 -11.00
CA LEU A 172 -8.41 -11.10 -11.53
C LEU A 172 -7.83 -11.74 -12.79
N ARG A 173 -8.08 -13.05 -12.93
CA ARG A 173 -7.80 -13.78 -14.16
C ARG A 173 -9.05 -14.55 -14.56
N GLU A 174 -9.45 -14.38 -15.81
CA GLU A 174 -10.42 -15.28 -16.42
C GLU A 174 -9.71 -16.61 -16.66
N MET A 175 -10.15 -17.62 -15.94
CA MET A 175 -9.68 -18.98 -16.14
C MET A 175 -10.42 -19.53 -17.36
N GLY A 176 -9.71 -19.68 -18.46
CA GLY A 176 -10.19 -20.32 -19.68
C GLY A 176 -9.47 -21.64 -19.90
N GLY A 177 -10.18 -22.61 -20.46
CA GLY A 177 -9.62 -23.90 -20.82
C GLY A 177 -10.66 -24.76 -21.53
N THR A 178 -10.20 -25.57 -22.46
CA THR A 178 -10.99 -26.63 -23.06
C THR A 178 -10.64 -27.91 -22.32
N LEU A 179 -11.65 -28.65 -21.83
CA LEU A 179 -11.41 -30.02 -21.39
C LEU A 179 -11.10 -30.85 -22.65
N PRO A 180 -9.94 -31.54 -22.72
CA PRO A 180 -9.70 -32.48 -23.81
C PRO A 180 -10.70 -33.63 -23.70
N GLY A 181 -11.54 -33.78 -24.71
CA GLY A 181 -12.48 -34.90 -24.89
C GLY A 181 -13.81 -34.77 -24.14
N GLU A 182 -14.91 -34.75 -24.89
CA GLU A 182 -16.08 -35.52 -24.47
C GLU A 182 -15.81 -36.94 -24.95
N GLY A 183 -15.24 -37.79 -24.10
CA GLY A 183 -15.11 -39.20 -24.44
C GLY A 183 -16.50 -39.78 -24.65
N GLU A 184 -16.80 -40.27 -25.86
CA GLU A 184 -18.01 -41.07 -26.08
C GLU A 184 -17.77 -42.47 -25.50
N GLY A 185 -18.49 -42.81 -24.42
CA GLY A 185 -18.37 -44.14 -23.82
C GLY A 185 -18.94 -44.24 -22.40
N THR A 186 -18.98 -45.47 -21.88
CA THR A 186 -19.24 -45.74 -20.47
C THR A 186 -17.97 -46.36 -19.89
N LEU A 187 -17.40 -45.73 -18.86
CA LEU A 187 -16.25 -46.24 -18.13
C LEU A 187 -16.73 -46.83 -16.81
N GLU A 188 -16.27 -48.05 -16.48
CA GLU A 188 -16.37 -48.54 -15.10
C GLU A 188 -15.30 -47.86 -14.25
N GLY A 189 -15.70 -47.37 -13.09
CA GLY A 189 -14.80 -46.67 -12.18
C GLY A 189 -15.27 -46.75 -10.74
N TRP A 190 -14.32 -46.50 -9.84
CA TRP A 190 -14.60 -46.43 -8.41
C TRP A 190 -14.82 -44.98 -8.00
N ALA A 191 -16.02 -44.70 -7.50
CA ALA A 191 -16.37 -43.39 -6.97
C ALA A 191 -15.83 -43.22 -5.54
N PHE A 192 -15.14 -42.10 -5.31
CA PHE A 192 -14.63 -41.64 -4.03
C PHE A 192 -15.04 -40.18 -3.85
N GLU A 193 -15.98 -39.89 -2.95
CA GLU A 193 -16.49 -38.53 -2.66
C GLU A 193 -16.67 -37.60 -3.87
N ASP A 194 -15.64 -36.88 -4.28
CA ASP A 194 -15.63 -35.91 -5.40
C ASP A 194 -14.96 -36.43 -6.69
N ARG A 195 -14.51 -37.69 -6.73
CA ARG A 195 -13.69 -38.27 -7.80
C ARG A 195 -14.22 -39.62 -8.25
N VAL A 196 -13.95 -39.96 -9.51
CA VAL A 196 -14.09 -41.31 -10.05
C VAL A 196 -12.74 -41.73 -10.62
N LEU A 197 -12.22 -42.85 -10.12
CA LEU A 197 -11.01 -43.46 -10.67
C LEU A 197 -11.41 -44.53 -11.71
N ALA A 198 -11.08 -44.27 -12.96
CA ALA A 198 -11.14 -45.25 -14.05
C ALA A 198 -9.71 -45.68 -14.40
N PHE A 199 -9.50 -46.99 -14.54
CA PHE A 199 -8.18 -47.57 -14.82
C PHE A 199 -8.02 -48.05 -16.27
N ASP A 200 -9.09 -47.99 -17.06
CA ASP A 200 -9.07 -48.37 -18.46
C ASP A 200 -8.78 -47.16 -19.34
N LEU A 201 -7.51 -47.03 -19.74
CA LEU A 201 -6.99 -45.92 -20.55
C LEU A 201 -7.28 -46.12 -22.05
N GLU A 202 -7.76 -47.28 -22.50
CA GLU A 202 -8.09 -47.49 -23.92
C GLU A 202 -9.43 -46.87 -24.33
N ALA A 203 -10.31 -46.56 -23.37
CA ALA A 203 -11.58 -45.88 -23.59
C ALA A 203 -11.54 -44.36 -23.29
N ALA A 204 -10.43 -43.86 -22.76
CA ALA A 204 -10.14 -42.43 -22.69
C ALA A 204 -9.42 -42.05 -23.98
N GLY A 205 -10.18 -41.68 -25.02
CA GLY A 205 -9.65 -41.38 -26.35
C GLY A 205 -8.47 -40.39 -26.35
N ASP A 206 -7.62 -40.51 -27.38
CA ASP A 206 -6.45 -39.65 -27.68
C ASP A 206 -6.68 -38.14 -27.42
#